data_AF-A0AAP5ICN6-F1
#
_entry.id   AF-A0AAP5ICN6-F1
#
_cell.length_a   1.000
_cell.length_b   1.000
_cell.length_c   1.000
_cell.angle_alpha   90.00
_cell.angle_beta   90.00
_cell.angle_gamma   90.00
#
_symmetry.space_group_name_H-M   'P 1'
#
loop_
_entity.id
_entity.type
_entity.pdbx_description
1 polymer ?
#
loop_
_entity_poly.entity_id
_entity_poly.type
_entity_poly.pdbx_seq_one_letter_code
_entity_poly.pdbx_strand_id
1 'polypeptide(L)'
;MNEFLRTRILSVQGRAIYDKVVPEYQNLLTRTFFLVLVDLILLLIPKPTWLNYLELGLSLIVAITVGWLSSRLFQKAYQVYLQESVLNRKINGELLVVGNIIADAVIFLVIFFIFAQTHRINVLGLTASLGIGGIAIAFAAQQTLSQILGGVVLYIDRPFVIDDYIGLPDGTFGRVESIGLRSTKIRNSGKGTVTIVPNNSLTNLSIENFTGAKKIVSLVYLTLYREVLEDEKALIRQVILESTKEIFGIDTRNTDVTFKDIVQDGKGRITQAQINFFILGSGEMSMDMRRQLVLMAKENITLRLKEYGIAFDLEERPVDVDAPITI
;
A
#
# COMPACT_ATOMS: atom_id res chain seq x y z
N MET A 1 23.59 33.21 -22.64
CA MET A 1 23.75 31.78 -23.01
C MET A 1 22.96 31.53 -24.30
N ASN A 2 23.63 31.29 -25.42
CA ASN A 2 23.01 31.13 -26.75
C ASN A 2 22.04 29.92 -26.80
N GLU A 3 20.96 30.08 -27.57
CA GLU A 3 19.89 29.10 -27.80
C GLU A 3 20.42 27.71 -28.20
N PHE A 4 21.53 27.68 -28.92
CA PHE A 4 22.23 26.48 -29.38
C PHE A 4 22.81 25.58 -28.25
N LEU A 5 23.20 26.17 -27.11
CA LEU A 5 23.69 25.39 -25.96
C LEU A 5 22.54 24.83 -25.12
N ARG A 6 21.34 25.44 -25.17
CA ARG A 6 20.16 24.99 -24.41
C ARG A 6 19.58 23.70 -24.97
N THR A 7 19.61 23.52 -26.28
CA THR A 7 18.98 22.38 -26.96
C THR A 7 19.76 21.08 -26.84
N ARG A 8 21.07 21.13 -26.59
CA ARG A 8 21.96 19.96 -26.60
C ARG A 8 22.26 19.39 -25.21
N ILE A 9 22.17 20.21 -24.16
CA ILE A 9 22.59 19.84 -22.79
C ILE A 9 21.39 19.48 -21.91
N LEU A 10 20.20 20.05 -22.16
CA LEU A 10 19.04 19.89 -21.30
C LEU A 10 17.99 18.93 -21.90
N SER A 11 17.55 17.97 -21.11
CA SER A 11 16.36 17.14 -21.41
C SER A 11 15.12 18.03 -21.60
N VAL A 12 14.08 17.53 -22.26
CA VAL A 12 12.84 18.30 -22.52
C VAL A 12 12.23 18.87 -21.22
N GLN A 13 12.25 18.09 -20.13
CA GLN A 13 11.83 18.54 -18.80
C GLN A 13 12.80 19.57 -18.18
N GLY A 14 14.11 19.39 -18.36
CA GLY A 14 15.12 20.34 -17.88
C GLY A 14 15.00 21.73 -18.52
N ARG A 15 14.53 21.81 -19.77
CA ARG A 15 14.25 23.09 -20.45
C ARG A 15 13.06 23.84 -19.83
N ALA A 16 11.97 23.14 -19.54
CA ALA A 16 10.80 23.73 -18.89
C ALA A 16 11.11 24.32 -17.51
N ILE A 17 11.96 23.63 -16.73
CA ILE A 17 12.46 24.13 -15.44
C ILE A 17 13.40 25.33 -15.65
N TYR A 18 14.36 25.24 -16.58
CA TYR A 18 15.31 26.32 -16.85
C TYR A 18 14.59 27.61 -17.25
N ASP A 19 13.64 27.54 -18.18
CA ASP A 19 12.95 28.73 -18.72
C ASP A 19 12.01 29.38 -17.69
N LYS A 20 11.53 28.63 -16.68
CA LYS A 20 10.71 29.17 -15.59
C LYS A 20 11.51 29.70 -14.41
N VAL A 21 12.65 29.07 -14.09
CA VAL A 21 13.42 29.37 -12.86
C VAL A 21 14.52 30.39 -13.12
N VAL A 22 15.32 30.20 -14.17
CA VAL A 22 16.56 30.97 -14.35
C VAL A 22 16.30 32.45 -14.65
N PRO A 23 15.35 32.85 -15.54
CA PRO A 23 15.11 34.26 -15.86
C PRO A 23 14.73 35.11 -14.64
N GLU A 24 14.00 34.54 -13.68
CA GLU A 24 13.56 35.23 -12.44
C GLU A 24 14.75 35.56 -11.53
N TYR A 25 15.80 34.72 -11.52
CA TYR A 25 16.97 34.87 -10.65
C TYR A 25 18.24 35.37 -11.37
N GLN A 26 18.19 35.70 -12.67
CA GLN A 26 19.37 36.07 -13.46
C GLN A 26 20.19 37.22 -12.85
N ASN A 27 19.53 38.28 -12.37
CA ASN A 27 20.21 39.43 -11.75
C ASN A 27 20.85 39.09 -10.40
N LEU A 28 20.28 38.15 -9.65
CA LEU A 28 20.84 37.70 -8.39
C LEU A 28 22.02 36.76 -8.64
N LEU A 29 21.88 35.84 -9.60
CA LEU A 29 22.94 34.92 -10.04
C LEU A 29 24.20 35.66 -10.50
N THR A 30 24.04 36.73 -11.30
CA THR A 30 25.20 37.52 -11.76
C THR A 30 25.86 38.24 -10.59
N ARG A 31 25.11 38.86 -9.69
CA ARG A 31 25.66 39.54 -8.50
C ARG A 31 26.39 38.57 -7.57
N THR A 32 25.81 37.40 -7.28
CA THR A 32 26.47 36.38 -6.46
C THR A 32 27.70 35.81 -7.14
N PHE A 33 27.68 35.65 -8.46
CA PHE A 33 28.85 35.20 -9.22
C PHE A 33 30.01 36.20 -9.11
N PHE A 34 29.73 37.50 -9.26
CA PHE A 34 30.74 38.54 -9.05
C PHE A 34 31.28 38.54 -7.61
N LEU A 35 30.41 38.38 -6.60
CA LEU A 35 30.84 38.31 -5.19
C LEU A 35 31.75 37.09 -4.93
N VAL A 36 31.38 35.91 -5.42
CA VAL A 36 32.20 34.69 -5.30
C VAL A 36 33.54 34.85 -6.03
N LEU A 37 33.55 35.50 -7.20
CA LEU A 37 34.77 35.73 -7.96
C LEU A 37 35.72 36.70 -7.22
N VAL A 38 35.19 37.76 -6.63
CA VAL A 38 35.97 38.68 -5.78
C VAL A 38 36.53 37.96 -4.55
N ASP A 39 35.72 37.15 -3.88
CA ASP A 39 36.14 36.37 -2.71
C ASP A 39 37.26 35.40 -3.06
N LEU A 40 37.11 34.67 -4.17
CA LEU A 40 38.12 33.73 -4.66
C LEU A 40 39.44 34.43 -5.02
N ILE A 41 39.39 35.61 -5.66
CA ILE A 41 40.58 36.41 -5.94
C ILE A 41 41.27 36.85 -4.64
N LEU A 42 40.52 37.34 -3.66
CA LEU A 42 41.05 37.76 -2.36
C LEU A 42 41.69 36.60 -1.59
N LEU A 43 41.26 35.36 -1.85
CA LEU A 43 41.81 34.17 -1.23
C LEU A 43 43.17 33.76 -1.81
N LEU A 44 43.37 33.99 -3.12
CA LEU A 44 44.62 33.67 -3.81
C LEU A 44 45.75 34.66 -3.53
N ILE A 45 45.42 35.89 -3.12
CA ILE A 45 46.41 36.96 -2.92
C ILE A 45 47.01 36.88 -1.51
N PRO A 46 48.36 36.85 -1.36
CA PRO A 46 48.99 36.96 -0.05
C PRO A 46 48.68 38.35 0.55
N LYS A 47 48.05 38.35 1.72
CA LYS A 47 47.48 39.54 2.35
C LYS A 47 48.02 39.76 3.77
N PRO A 48 48.09 41.02 4.24
CA PRO A 48 48.46 41.32 5.62
C PRO A 48 47.41 40.83 6.61
N THR A 49 47.79 40.63 7.87
CA THR A 49 46.97 40.00 8.93
C THR A 49 45.61 40.67 9.16
N TRP A 50 45.50 41.99 9.02
CA TRP A 50 44.23 42.71 9.20
C TRP A 50 43.20 42.39 8.09
N LEU A 51 43.67 42.10 6.87
CA LEU A 51 42.84 41.75 5.73
C LEU A 51 42.25 40.32 5.85
N ASN A 52 42.82 39.46 6.71
CA ASN A 52 42.27 38.13 6.99
C ASN A 52 40.91 38.21 7.69
N TYR A 53 40.76 39.11 8.67
CA TYR A 53 39.50 39.25 9.39
C TYR A 53 38.38 39.79 8.48
N LEU A 54 38.72 40.72 7.57
CA LEU A 54 37.76 41.25 6.60
C LEU A 54 37.34 40.19 5.57
N GLU A 55 38.28 39.37 5.08
CA GLU A 55 37.95 38.30 4.15
C GLU A 55 37.16 37.17 4.80
N LEU A 56 37.41 36.84 6.07
CA LEU A 56 36.54 35.92 6.81
C LEU A 56 35.10 36.45 6.88
N GLY A 57 34.93 37.76 7.12
CA GLY A 57 33.61 38.40 7.07
C GLY A 57 32.96 38.37 5.68
N LEU A 58 33.72 38.65 4.63
CA LEU A 58 33.24 38.60 3.24
C LEU A 58 32.86 37.19 2.82
N SER A 59 33.70 36.21 3.07
CA SER A 59 33.45 34.79 2.75
C SER A 59 32.24 34.24 3.51
N LEU A 60 31.97 34.70 4.75
CA LEU A 60 30.72 34.40 5.45
C LEU A 60 29.49 34.99 4.74
N ILE A 61 29.57 36.25 4.31
CA ILE A 61 28.48 36.89 3.54
C ILE A 61 28.26 36.16 2.21
N VAL A 62 29.33 35.75 1.53
CA VAL A 62 29.29 34.97 0.30
C VAL A 62 28.64 33.61 0.56
N ALA A 63 29.05 32.89 1.61
CA ALA A 63 28.46 31.61 1.99
C ALA A 63 26.95 31.74 2.26
N ILE A 64 26.53 32.73 3.04
CA ILE A 64 25.11 32.98 3.33
C ILE A 64 24.32 33.32 2.06
N THR A 65 24.84 34.20 1.20
CA THR A 65 24.16 34.61 -0.03
C THR A 65 24.06 33.47 -1.05
N VAL A 66 25.12 32.68 -1.21
CA VAL A 66 25.12 31.48 -2.06
C VAL A 66 24.14 30.44 -1.52
N GLY A 67 24.07 30.24 -0.20
CA GLY A 67 23.14 29.29 0.41
C GLY A 67 21.70 29.70 0.27
N TRP A 68 21.40 30.97 0.53
CA TRP A 68 20.08 31.54 0.32
C TRP A 68 19.65 31.44 -1.15
N LEU A 69 20.53 31.78 -2.10
CA LEU A 69 20.21 31.69 -3.52
C LEU A 69 20.00 30.24 -3.97
N SER A 70 20.86 29.32 -3.53
CA SER A 70 20.76 27.89 -3.85
C SER A 70 19.46 27.29 -3.32
N SER A 71 19.08 27.63 -2.09
CA SER A 71 17.79 27.27 -1.48
C SER A 71 16.62 27.79 -2.32
N ARG A 72 16.62 29.07 -2.71
CA ARG A 72 15.54 29.65 -3.54
C ARG A 72 15.42 28.99 -4.91
N LEU A 73 16.54 28.74 -5.57
CA LEU A 73 16.57 28.03 -6.86
C LEU A 73 16.03 26.62 -6.72
N PHE A 74 16.45 25.89 -5.67
CA PHE A 74 15.96 24.55 -5.38
C PHE A 74 14.46 24.55 -5.12
N GLN A 75 13.95 25.43 -4.24
CA GLN A 75 12.53 25.52 -3.91
C GLN A 75 11.66 25.77 -5.15
N LYS A 76 12.08 26.70 -6.02
CA LYS A 76 11.36 26.99 -7.27
C LYS A 76 11.43 25.81 -8.24
N ALA A 77 12.60 25.19 -8.41
CA ALA A 77 12.76 24.02 -9.26
C ALA A 77 11.92 22.84 -8.77
N TYR A 78 11.92 22.59 -7.45
CA TYR A 78 11.14 21.55 -6.80
C TYR A 78 9.63 21.76 -6.99
N GLN A 79 9.16 23.00 -6.85
CA GLN A 79 7.77 23.36 -7.09
C GLN A 79 7.35 23.11 -8.55
N VAL A 80 8.18 23.51 -9.52
CA VAL A 80 7.90 23.30 -10.96
C VAL A 80 7.89 21.81 -11.29
N TYR A 81 8.89 21.06 -10.80
CA TYR A 81 8.99 19.62 -11.03
C TYR A 81 7.77 18.86 -10.50
N LEU A 82 7.30 19.20 -9.31
CA LEU A 82 6.14 18.56 -8.69
C LEU A 82 4.81 18.92 -9.38
N GLN A 83 4.68 20.15 -9.89
CA GLN A 83 3.51 20.56 -10.67
C GLN A 83 3.44 19.85 -12.03
N GLU A 84 4.57 19.62 -12.70
CA GLU A 84 4.62 18.96 -14.01
C GLU A 84 4.51 17.42 -13.91
N SER A 85 5.02 16.81 -12.83
CA SER A 85 5.02 15.34 -12.67
C SER A 85 3.73 14.77 -12.09
N VAL A 86 2.85 15.61 -11.53
CA VAL A 86 1.66 15.18 -10.79
C VAL A 86 0.44 15.97 -11.25
N LEU A 87 0.10 15.89 -12.53
CA LEU A 87 -1.03 16.60 -13.11
C LEU A 87 -2.42 16.19 -12.56
N ASN A 88 -2.53 15.15 -11.72
CA ASN A 88 -3.83 14.62 -11.27
C ASN A 88 -3.95 14.28 -9.77
N ARG A 89 -2.93 14.53 -8.93
CA ARG A 89 -3.07 14.38 -7.47
C ARG A 89 -2.80 15.72 -6.79
N LYS A 90 -3.73 16.14 -5.92
CA LYS A 90 -3.48 17.22 -4.94
C LYS A 90 -2.27 16.80 -4.12
N ILE A 91 -1.09 17.32 -4.43
CA ILE A 91 0.06 17.18 -3.55
C ILE A 91 -0.29 17.97 -2.29
N ASN A 92 -0.31 17.30 -1.14
CA ASN A 92 -0.50 17.97 0.13
C ASN A 92 0.65 18.98 0.30
N GLY A 93 0.33 20.25 0.57
CA GLY A 93 1.33 21.30 0.77
C GLY A 93 2.37 20.93 1.83
N GLU A 94 2.04 20.00 2.73
CA GLU A 94 2.93 19.42 3.73
C GLU A 94 4.17 18.72 3.12
N LEU A 95 4.04 17.97 2.02
CA LEU A 95 5.21 17.34 1.39
C LEU A 95 6.17 18.36 0.79
N LEU A 96 5.63 19.44 0.23
CA LEU A 96 6.43 20.55 -0.29
C LEU A 96 7.24 21.20 0.82
N VAL A 97 6.60 21.47 1.96
CA VAL A 97 7.24 22.08 3.13
C VAL A 97 8.34 21.18 3.68
N VAL A 98 8.07 19.88 3.89
CA VAL A 98 9.07 18.94 4.41
C VAL A 98 10.27 18.80 3.45
N GLY A 99 10.00 18.67 2.14
CA GLY A 99 11.06 18.59 1.13
C GLY A 99 11.97 19.81 1.12
N ASN A 100 11.38 21.01 1.21
CA ASN A 100 12.13 22.27 1.27
C ASN A 100 12.99 22.37 2.54
N ILE A 101 12.45 22.01 3.72
CA ILE A 101 13.21 22.06 4.98
C ILE A 101 14.43 21.14 4.93
N ILE A 102 14.26 19.91 4.44
CA ILE A 102 15.36 18.94 4.34
C ILE A 102 16.42 19.44 3.34
N ALA A 103 15.99 19.94 2.18
CA ALA A 103 16.90 20.46 1.18
C ALA A 103 17.68 21.67 1.69
N ASP A 104 17.01 22.60 2.36
CA ASP A 104 17.65 23.78 2.96
C ASP A 104 18.70 23.34 4.00
N ALA A 105 18.36 22.41 4.90
CA ALA A 105 19.31 21.87 5.87
C ALA A 105 20.55 21.27 5.22
N VAL A 106 20.38 20.49 4.13
CA VAL A 106 21.49 19.90 3.39
C VAL A 106 22.33 20.95 2.67
N ILE A 107 21.69 21.92 1.99
CA ILE A 107 22.39 23.00 1.27
C ILE A 107 23.26 23.82 2.23
N PHE A 108 22.69 24.27 3.35
CA PHE A 108 23.44 25.04 4.34
C PHE A 108 24.56 24.23 4.99
N LEU A 109 24.35 22.94 5.23
CA LEU A 109 25.39 22.04 5.73
C LEU A 109 26.56 21.94 4.74
N VAL A 110 26.30 21.70 3.46
CA VAL A 110 27.35 21.63 2.42
C VAL A 110 28.13 22.94 2.34
N ILE A 111 27.44 24.08 2.35
CA ILE A 111 28.07 25.40 2.27
C ILE A 111 28.92 25.69 3.50
N PHE A 112 28.45 25.32 4.69
CA PHE A 112 29.21 25.42 5.92
C PHE A 112 30.52 24.61 5.85
N PHE A 113 30.48 23.40 5.27
CA PHE A 113 31.68 22.59 5.08
C PHE A 113 32.67 23.20 4.08
N ILE A 114 32.18 23.73 2.96
CA ILE A 114 33.02 24.42 1.97
C ILE A 114 33.71 25.63 2.61
N PHE A 115 32.95 26.43 3.36
CA PHE A 115 33.48 27.57 4.12
C PHE A 115 34.55 27.12 5.12
N ALA A 116 34.27 26.10 5.93
CA ALA A 116 35.20 25.59 6.93
C ALA A 116 36.50 25.07 6.32
N GLN A 117 36.42 24.32 5.22
CA GLN A 117 37.59 23.80 4.49
C GLN A 117 38.44 24.93 3.92
N THR A 118 37.80 25.95 3.37
CA THR A 118 38.46 27.12 2.78
C THR A 118 39.28 27.89 3.81
N HIS A 119 38.75 28.02 5.03
CA HIS A 119 39.43 28.69 6.16
C HIS A 119 40.34 27.78 6.98
N ARG A 120 40.64 26.57 6.49
CA ARG A 120 41.49 25.58 7.17
C ARG A 120 41.00 25.24 8.59
N ILE A 121 39.70 25.36 8.84
CA ILE A 121 39.06 24.86 10.06
C ILE A 121 39.16 23.34 10.03
N ASN A 122 39.32 22.70 11.19
CA ASN A 122 39.45 21.25 11.30
C ASN A 122 38.17 20.52 10.84
N VAL A 123 38.08 20.23 9.54
CA VAL A 123 36.96 19.52 8.92
C VAL A 123 36.82 18.10 9.47
N LEU A 124 37.92 17.44 9.85
CA LEU A 124 37.86 16.12 10.50
C LEU A 124 37.13 16.21 11.84
N GLY A 125 37.44 17.23 12.65
CA GLY A 125 36.76 17.49 13.92
C GLY A 125 35.28 17.82 13.73
N LEU A 126 34.93 18.63 12.74
CA LEU A 126 33.54 18.96 12.40
C LEU A 126 32.76 17.75 11.89
N THR A 127 33.39 16.91 11.07
CA THR A 127 32.77 15.69 10.56
C THR A 127 32.56 14.68 11.68
N ALA A 128 33.53 14.55 12.60
CA ALA A 128 33.40 13.68 13.77
C ALA A 128 32.26 14.13 14.69
N SER A 129 32.14 15.44 14.97
CA SER A 129 31.05 15.98 15.79
C SER A 129 29.68 15.83 15.12
N LEU A 130 29.58 16.08 13.82
CA LEU A 130 28.36 15.81 13.06
C LEU A 130 28.05 14.32 12.94
N GLY A 131 29.05 13.43 12.94
CA GLY A 131 28.83 11.99 12.99
C GLY A 131 28.06 11.59 14.25
N ILE A 132 28.49 12.10 15.41
CA ILE A 132 27.82 11.86 16.69
C ILE A 132 26.42 12.50 16.70
N GLY A 133 26.28 13.75 16.23
CA GLY A 133 24.99 14.43 16.12
C GLY A 133 24.02 13.71 15.16
N GLY A 134 24.54 13.19 14.05
CA GLY A 134 23.79 12.45 13.05
C GLY A 134 23.24 11.13 13.57
N ILE A 135 24.00 10.43 14.44
CA ILE A 135 23.52 9.22 15.12
C ILE A 135 22.32 9.54 16.03
N ALA A 136 22.37 10.64 16.78
CA ALA A 136 21.24 11.05 17.63
C ALA A 136 19.97 11.33 16.81
N ILE A 137 20.12 12.02 15.67
CA ILE A 137 19.01 12.26 14.72
C ILE A 137 18.51 10.94 14.12
N ALA A 138 19.41 10.02 13.75
CA ALA A 138 19.05 8.72 13.20
C ALA A 138 18.23 7.89 14.18
N PHE A 139 18.61 7.87 15.46
CA PHE A 139 17.83 7.20 16.51
C PHE A 139 16.45 7.84 16.68
N ALA A 140 16.36 9.18 16.69
CA ALA A 140 15.08 9.88 16.78
C ALA A 140 14.16 9.58 15.57
N ALA A 141 14.74 9.44 14.37
CA ALA A 141 14.00 9.17 13.14
C ALA A 141 13.71 7.68 12.88
N GLN A 142 14.31 6.77 13.66
CA GLN A 142 14.29 5.32 13.43
C GLN A 142 12.86 4.77 13.28
N GLN A 143 11.94 5.19 14.15
CA GLN A 143 10.57 4.70 14.13
C GLN A 143 9.81 5.12 12.86
N THR A 144 9.96 6.38 12.44
CA THR A 144 9.34 6.90 11.22
C THR A 144 9.88 6.17 10.00
N LEU A 145 11.20 5.96 9.93
CA LEU A 145 11.83 5.23 8.83
C LEU A 145 11.36 3.78 8.79
N SER A 146 11.27 3.11 9.95
CA SER A 146 10.73 1.75 10.06
C SER A 146 9.30 1.64 9.51
N GLN A 147 8.43 2.61 9.82
CA GLN A 147 7.07 2.65 9.29
C GLN A 147 7.02 2.82 7.78
N ILE A 148 7.88 3.68 7.21
CA ILE A 148 7.95 3.88 5.75
C ILE A 148 8.44 2.62 5.06
N LEU A 149 9.51 2.00 5.58
CA LEU A 149 10.06 0.74 5.05
C LEU A 149 9.03 -0.39 5.14
N GLY A 150 8.29 -0.48 6.25
CA GLY A 150 7.17 -1.41 6.38
C GLY A 150 6.10 -1.17 5.31
N GLY A 151 5.78 0.09 5.00
CA GLY A 151 4.86 0.44 3.91
C GLY A 151 5.36 0.00 2.53
N VAL A 152 6.66 0.14 2.26
CA VAL A 152 7.28 -0.35 1.02
C VAL A 152 7.17 -1.87 0.92
N VAL A 153 7.46 -2.59 2.00
CA VAL A 153 7.33 -4.06 2.06
C VAL A 153 5.89 -4.49 1.79
N LEU A 154 4.91 -3.89 2.46
CA LEU A 154 3.48 -4.18 2.22
C LEU A 154 3.07 -3.93 0.75
N TYR A 155 3.67 -2.93 0.10
CA TYR A 155 3.39 -2.62 -1.31
C TYR A 155 4.01 -3.62 -2.29
N ILE A 156 5.21 -4.13 -1.97
CA ILE A 156 5.95 -5.10 -2.78
C ILE A 156 5.33 -6.49 -2.63
N ASP A 157 5.21 -6.97 -1.38
CA ASP A 157 4.80 -8.34 -1.10
C ASP A 157 3.28 -8.53 -1.21
N ARG A 158 2.51 -7.44 -1.06
CA ARG A 158 1.04 -7.40 -1.13
C ARG A 158 0.34 -8.57 -0.40
N PRO A 159 0.60 -8.78 0.90
CA PRO A 159 -0.08 -9.82 1.67
C PRO A 159 -1.61 -9.61 1.75
N PHE A 160 -2.06 -8.37 1.53
CA PHE A 160 -3.46 -7.98 1.39
C PHE A 160 -3.54 -6.74 0.49
N VAL A 161 -4.70 -6.49 -0.08
CA VAL A 161 -5.00 -5.30 -0.88
C VAL A 161 -6.09 -4.44 -0.25
N ILE A 162 -6.31 -3.24 -0.80
CA ILE A 162 -7.46 -2.41 -0.40
C ILE A 162 -8.73 -3.22 -0.64
N ASP A 163 -9.66 -3.13 0.29
CA ASP A 163 -10.92 -3.87 0.37
C ASP A 163 -10.86 -5.31 0.87
N ASP A 164 -9.68 -5.86 1.16
CA ASP A 164 -9.57 -7.14 1.85
C ASP A 164 -10.03 -7.03 3.31
N TYR A 165 -10.66 -8.09 3.81
CA TYR A 165 -10.91 -8.29 5.23
C TYR A 165 -9.74 -9.02 5.86
N ILE A 166 -9.14 -8.38 6.86
CA ILE A 166 -7.99 -8.91 7.58
C ILE A 166 -8.26 -8.99 9.08
N GLY A 167 -7.67 -10.00 9.72
CA GLY A 167 -7.62 -10.16 11.16
C GLY A 167 -6.20 -10.03 11.69
N LEU A 168 -6.09 -9.41 12.86
CA LEU A 168 -4.85 -9.20 13.58
C LEU A 168 -4.89 -9.93 14.94
N PRO A 169 -3.74 -10.31 15.52
CA PRO A 169 -3.67 -11.05 16.77
C PRO A 169 -4.23 -10.31 17.98
N ASP A 170 -4.36 -8.98 17.91
CA ASP A 170 -4.92 -8.14 18.96
C ASP A 170 -6.47 -8.14 18.99
N GLY A 171 -7.10 -8.95 18.13
CA GLY A 171 -8.55 -9.03 17.98
C GLY A 171 -9.12 -7.96 17.04
N THR A 172 -8.28 -7.17 16.37
CA THR A 172 -8.74 -6.27 15.32
C THR A 172 -9.17 -7.08 14.11
N PHE A 173 -10.42 -6.92 13.69
CA PHE A 173 -10.99 -7.54 12.49
C PHE A 173 -11.76 -6.50 11.69
N GLY A 174 -11.43 -6.36 10.40
CA GLY A 174 -12.02 -5.30 9.58
C GLY A 174 -11.55 -5.27 8.13
N ARG A 175 -12.15 -4.38 7.36
CA ARG A 175 -11.83 -4.13 5.96
C ARG A 175 -10.71 -3.10 5.82
N VAL A 176 -9.73 -3.36 4.95
CA VAL A 176 -8.66 -2.42 4.62
C VAL A 176 -9.23 -1.27 3.79
N GLU A 177 -9.26 -0.06 4.36
CA GLU A 177 -9.79 1.13 3.71
C GLU A 177 -8.73 1.84 2.85
N SER A 178 -7.49 1.90 3.35
CA SER A 178 -6.38 2.48 2.59
C SER A 178 -5.02 2.05 3.16
N ILE A 179 -4.05 1.86 2.27
CA ILE A 179 -2.65 1.60 2.62
C ILE A 179 -1.88 2.89 2.33
N GLY A 180 -1.50 3.60 3.40
CA GLY A 180 -0.68 4.80 3.31
C GLY A 180 0.81 4.48 3.40
N LEU A 181 1.65 5.51 3.24
CA LEU A 181 3.12 5.36 3.29
C LEU A 181 3.60 4.86 4.66
N ARG A 182 3.04 5.38 5.77
CA ARG A 182 3.47 5.07 7.15
C ARG A 182 2.50 4.15 7.92
N SER A 183 1.24 4.14 7.52
CA SER A 183 0.18 3.46 8.26
C SER A 183 -0.93 3.01 7.34
N THR A 184 -1.60 1.93 7.73
CA THR A 184 -2.76 1.37 7.05
C THR A 184 -4.01 1.62 7.89
N LYS A 185 -5.12 1.97 7.23
CA LYS A 185 -6.41 2.21 7.87
C LYS A 185 -7.30 0.99 7.69
N ILE A 186 -7.82 0.47 8.79
CA ILE A 186 -8.68 -0.71 8.84
C ILE A 186 -10.02 -0.28 9.44
N ARG A 187 -11.12 -0.47 8.71
CA ARG A 187 -12.48 -0.24 9.19
C ARG A 187 -12.95 -1.46 9.96
N ASN A 188 -13.08 -1.34 11.28
CA ASN A 188 -13.47 -2.45 12.14
C ASN A 188 -14.90 -2.91 11.83
N SER A 189 -15.06 -4.21 11.60
CA SER A 189 -16.37 -4.85 11.42
C SER A 189 -17.16 -4.78 12.73
N GLY A 190 -18.45 -4.47 12.64
CA GLY A 190 -19.37 -4.40 13.81
C GLY A 190 -19.24 -3.16 14.70
N LYS A 191 -18.13 -2.40 14.65
CA LYS A 191 -17.91 -1.21 15.49
C LYS A 191 -17.94 0.13 14.72
N GLY A 192 -17.85 0.10 13.39
CA GLY A 192 -17.87 1.31 12.53
C GLY A 192 -16.64 2.23 12.65
N THR A 193 -15.73 1.95 13.57
CA THR A 193 -14.50 2.71 13.84
C THR A 193 -13.38 2.40 12.84
N VAL A 194 -12.46 3.34 12.62
CA VAL A 194 -11.24 3.12 11.83
C VAL A 194 -10.04 2.98 12.76
N THR A 195 -9.39 1.81 12.73
CA THR A 195 -8.11 1.57 13.37
C THR A 195 -6.99 1.99 12.44
N ILE A 196 -6.04 2.79 12.94
CA ILE A 196 -4.86 3.24 12.19
C ILE A 196 -3.66 2.45 12.71
N VAL A 197 -3.15 1.52 11.92
CA VAL A 197 -2.05 0.64 12.31
C VAL A 197 -0.76 1.08 11.62
N PRO A 198 0.35 1.30 12.35
CA PRO A 198 1.66 1.52 11.76
C PRO A 198 2.06 0.36 10.85
N ASN A 199 2.63 0.67 9.68
CA ASN A 199 2.96 -0.39 8.72
C ASN A 199 4.05 -1.34 9.24
N ASN A 200 4.99 -0.85 10.07
CA ASN A 200 5.99 -1.71 10.70
C ASN A 200 5.39 -2.71 11.69
N SER A 201 4.29 -2.36 12.36
CA SER A 201 3.56 -3.31 13.20
C SER A 201 2.93 -4.40 12.34
N LEU A 202 2.32 -4.04 11.20
CA LEU A 202 1.69 -5.02 10.30
C LEU A 202 2.71 -6.00 9.70
N THR A 203 3.89 -5.54 9.32
CA THR A 203 4.94 -6.42 8.77
C THR A 203 5.54 -7.37 9.81
N ASN A 204 5.39 -7.07 11.10
CA ASN A 204 5.94 -7.87 12.20
C ASN A 204 4.91 -8.84 12.82
N LEU A 205 3.63 -8.73 12.46
CA LEU A 205 2.54 -9.54 13.00
C LEU A 205 2.11 -10.60 11.98
N SER A 206 1.56 -11.70 12.47
CA SER A 206 0.84 -12.65 11.63
C SER A 206 -0.50 -12.04 11.24
N ILE A 207 -0.74 -11.86 9.94
CA ILE A 207 -1.99 -11.30 9.39
C ILE A 207 -2.80 -12.43 8.77
N GLU A 208 -4.05 -12.57 9.21
CA GLU A 208 -5.00 -13.49 8.59
C GLU A 208 -5.80 -12.73 7.51
N ASN A 209 -5.59 -13.07 6.24
CA ASN A 209 -6.38 -12.49 5.14
C ASN A 209 -7.58 -13.40 4.82
N PHE A 210 -8.76 -12.96 5.26
CA PHE A 210 -10.01 -13.70 5.06
C PHE A 210 -10.52 -13.58 3.62
N THR A 211 -10.26 -12.47 2.94
CA THR A 211 -10.69 -12.27 1.54
C THR A 211 -9.77 -12.99 0.55
N GLY A 212 -8.48 -13.07 0.85
CA GLY A 212 -7.49 -13.80 0.04
C GLY A 212 -7.71 -15.32 0.02
N ALA A 213 -8.42 -15.86 1.01
CA ALA A 213 -8.84 -17.25 1.02
C ALA A 213 -10.08 -17.43 0.11
N LYS A 214 -9.87 -17.92 -1.12
CA LYS A 214 -10.97 -18.36 -1.98
C LYS A 214 -11.68 -19.54 -1.33
N LYS A 215 -12.95 -19.38 -0.94
CA LYS A 215 -13.87 -20.50 -0.73
C LYS A 215 -14.63 -20.71 -2.04
N ILE A 216 -14.45 -21.87 -2.67
CA ILE A 216 -15.26 -22.23 -3.83
C ILE A 216 -16.52 -22.91 -3.30
N VAL A 217 -17.69 -22.37 -3.64
CA VAL A 217 -18.98 -22.98 -3.32
C VAL A 217 -19.41 -23.81 -4.53
N SER A 218 -19.60 -25.12 -4.31
CA SER A 218 -20.23 -25.98 -5.31
C SER A 218 -21.71 -26.09 -4.99
N LEU A 219 -22.53 -25.61 -5.92
CA LEU A 219 -23.99 -25.66 -5.83
C LEU A 219 -24.49 -26.99 -6.38
N VAL A 220 -25.30 -27.69 -5.59
CA VAL A 220 -26.01 -28.90 -6.03
C VAL A 220 -27.51 -28.69 -5.84
N TYR A 221 -28.27 -28.86 -6.92
CA TYR A 221 -29.72 -28.79 -6.89
C TYR A 221 -30.32 -30.19 -6.80
N LEU A 222 -31.23 -30.35 -5.84
CA LEU A 222 -32.04 -31.54 -5.63
C LEU A 222 -33.49 -31.17 -5.89
N THR A 223 -34.09 -31.77 -6.90
CA THR A 223 -35.48 -31.52 -7.28
C THR A 223 -36.38 -32.60 -6.70
N LEU A 224 -37.35 -32.20 -5.89
CA LEU A 224 -38.40 -33.06 -5.36
C LEU A 224 -39.65 -32.84 -6.21
N TYR A 225 -40.13 -33.89 -6.88
CA TYR A 225 -41.32 -33.83 -7.76
C TYR A 225 -42.65 -33.75 -6.98
N ARG A 226 -42.63 -33.21 -5.76
CA ARG A 226 -43.79 -32.99 -4.90
C ARG A 226 -43.59 -31.77 -4.02
N GLU A 227 -44.69 -31.20 -3.54
CA GLU A 227 -44.67 -30.19 -2.48
C GLU A 227 -44.28 -30.85 -1.16
N VAL A 228 -43.28 -30.30 -0.49
CA VAL A 228 -42.74 -30.83 0.77
C VAL A 228 -43.14 -29.92 1.92
N LEU A 229 -43.74 -30.49 2.96
CA LEU A 229 -44.13 -29.78 4.18
C LEU A 229 -42.88 -29.34 4.98
N GLU A 230 -43.02 -28.33 5.84
CA GLU A 230 -41.86 -27.81 6.60
C GLU A 230 -41.19 -28.85 7.51
N ASP A 231 -41.97 -29.77 8.08
CA ASP A 231 -41.43 -30.86 8.89
C ASP A 231 -40.57 -31.84 8.05
N GLU A 232 -41.00 -32.11 6.81
CA GLU A 232 -40.22 -32.93 5.87
C GLU A 232 -38.99 -32.17 5.35
N LYS A 233 -39.08 -30.85 5.11
CA LYS A 233 -37.92 -30.01 4.76
C LYS A 233 -36.85 -30.02 5.85
N ALA A 234 -37.27 -30.00 7.12
CA ALA A 234 -36.36 -30.10 8.26
C ALA A 234 -35.64 -31.46 8.32
N LEU A 235 -36.38 -32.55 8.12
CA LEU A 235 -35.81 -33.90 8.04
C LEU A 235 -34.80 -34.02 6.89
N ILE A 236 -35.16 -33.54 5.69
CA ILE A 236 -34.28 -33.56 4.51
C ILE A 236 -33.01 -32.74 4.78
N ARG A 237 -33.13 -31.55 5.37
CA ARG A 237 -31.96 -30.73 5.76
C ARG A 237 -31.06 -31.49 6.73
N GLN A 238 -31.62 -32.12 7.76
CA GLN A 238 -30.84 -32.89 8.73
C GLN A 238 -30.12 -34.07 8.08
N VAL A 239 -30.80 -34.84 7.23
CA VAL A 239 -30.21 -35.99 6.52
C VAL A 239 -29.06 -35.53 5.61
N ILE A 240 -29.22 -34.42 4.89
CA ILE A 240 -28.16 -33.86 4.04
C ILE A 240 -26.94 -33.44 4.87
N LEU A 241 -27.15 -32.73 5.98
CA LEU A 241 -26.06 -32.28 6.85
C LEU A 241 -25.33 -33.48 7.50
N GLU A 242 -26.06 -34.50 7.93
CA GLU A 242 -25.47 -35.72 8.50
C GLU A 242 -24.68 -36.53 7.46
N SER A 243 -25.19 -36.64 6.23
CA SER A 243 -24.54 -37.35 5.11
C SER A 243 -23.20 -36.72 4.70
N THR A 244 -22.97 -35.46 5.03
CA THR A 244 -21.79 -34.69 4.61
C THR A 244 -20.76 -34.55 5.73
N LYS A 245 -21.14 -34.88 6.97
CA LYS A 245 -20.30 -34.76 8.17
C LYS A 245 -19.05 -35.64 8.14
N GLU A 246 -19.12 -36.78 7.46
CA GLU A 246 -18.03 -37.76 7.37
C GLU A 246 -17.07 -37.48 6.20
N ILE A 247 -17.40 -36.53 5.32
CA ILE A 247 -16.62 -36.23 4.13
C ILE A 247 -15.51 -35.23 4.48
N PHE A 248 -14.28 -35.73 4.58
CA PHE A 248 -13.10 -34.92 4.87
C PHE A 248 -12.84 -33.90 3.74
N GLY A 249 -12.97 -32.61 4.03
CA GLY A 249 -12.79 -31.51 3.07
C GLY A 249 -14.04 -30.66 2.81
N ILE A 250 -15.22 -31.10 3.29
CA ILE A 250 -16.45 -30.30 3.27
C ILE A 250 -16.62 -29.61 4.64
N ASP A 251 -16.79 -28.29 4.64
CA ASP A 251 -17.09 -27.51 5.84
C ASP A 251 -18.60 -27.57 6.12
N THR A 252 -18.98 -28.49 7.00
CA THR A 252 -20.38 -28.70 7.41
C THR A 252 -20.97 -27.58 8.25
N ARG A 253 -20.15 -26.70 8.83
CA ARG A 253 -20.65 -25.55 9.60
C ARG A 253 -21.17 -24.43 8.71
N ASN A 254 -20.62 -24.32 7.51
CA ASN A 254 -21.00 -23.33 6.52
C ASN A 254 -21.92 -23.89 5.43
N THR A 255 -21.97 -25.22 5.26
CA THR A 255 -22.88 -25.87 4.32
C THR A 255 -24.33 -25.58 4.70
N ASP A 256 -25.09 -25.02 3.76
CA ASP A 256 -26.49 -24.64 3.95
C ASP A 256 -27.40 -25.27 2.89
N VAL A 257 -28.65 -25.51 3.27
CA VAL A 257 -29.70 -26.07 2.41
C VAL A 257 -30.89 -25.10 2.39
N THR A 258 -31.09 -24.47 1.24
CA THR A 258 -32.21 -23.57 0.99
C THR A 258 -33.26 -24.28 0.14
N PHE A 259 -34.54 -24.21 0.51
CA PHE A 259 -35.64 -24.76 -0.29
C PHE A 259 -36.34 -23.62 -1.05
N LYS A 260 -36.67 -23.87 -2.32
CA LYS A 260 -37.49 -23.00 -3.16
C LYS A 260 -38.63 -23.81 -3.74
N ASP A 261 -39.85 -23.36 -3.50
CA ASP A 261 -41.04 -23.96 -4.10
C ASP A 261 -41.25 -23.33 -5.49
N ILE A 262 -41.13 -24.15 -6.53
CA ILE A 262 -41.28 -23.72 -7.92
C ILE A 262 -42.68 -24.13 -8.37
N VAL A 263 -43.46 -23.15 -8.80
CA VAL A 263 -44.78 -23.38 -9.41
C VAL A 263 -44.55 -23.70 -10.88
N GLN A 264 -44.74 -24.96 -11.27
CA GLN A 264 -44.59 -25.38 -12.66
C GLN A 264 -45.94 -25.25 -13.39
N ASP A 265 -45.96 -24.48 -14.48
CA ASP A 265 -47.15 -24.16 -15.25
C ASP A 265 -47.88 -25.44 -15.70
N GLY A 266 -49.03 -25.72 -15.08
CA GLY A 266 -49.89 -26.87 -15.37
C GLY A 266 -49.49 -28.24 -14.79
N LYS A 267 -48.45 -28.38 -13.96
CA LYS A 267 -47.99 -29.71 -13.44
C LYS A 267 -47.80 -29.83 -11.91
N GLY A 268 -48.31 -28.89 -11.14
CA GLY A 268 -48.27 -28.93 -9.67
C GLY A 268 -47.07 -28.20 -9.07
N ARG A 269 -46.98 -28.20 -7.73
CA ARG A 269 -45.89 -27.58 -6.97
C ARG A 269 -44.74 -28.57 -6.82
N ILE A 270 -43.55 -28.18 -7.24
CA ILE A 270 -42.31 -28.92 -7.01
C ILE A 270 -41.44 -28.14 -6.03
N THR A 271 -40.76 -28.84 -5.13
CA THR A 271 -39.82 -28.21 -4.20
C THR A 271 -38.40 -28.50 -4.68
N GLN A 272 -37.60 -27.45 -4.90
CA GLN A 272 -36.19 -27.59 -5.22
C GLN A 272 -35.35 -27.22 -3.98
N ALA A 273 -34.50 -28.15 -3.55
CA ALA A 273 -33.51 -27.89 -2.52
C ALA A 273 -32.18 -27.51 -3.19
N GLN A 274 -31.68 -26.32 -2.87
CA GLN A 274 -30.35 -25.85 -3.25
C GLN A 274 -29.39 -26.12 -2.08
N ILE A 275 -28.39 -26.96 -2.32
CA ILE A 275 -27.35 -27.31 -1.35
C ILE A 275 -26.07 -26.55 -1.72
N ASN A 276 -25.58 -25.75 -0.78
CA ASN A 276 -24.36 -24.97 -0.94
C ASN A 276 -23.21 -25.69 -0.23
N PHE A 277 -22.38 -26.44 -0.96
CA PHE A 277 -21.21 -27.09 -0.37
C PHE A 277 -20.05 -26.11 -0.27
N PHE A 278 -19.54 -25.92 0.95
CA PHE A 278 -18.31 -25.18 1.19
C PHE A 278 -17.15 -26.16 1.23
N ILE A 279 -16.26 -26.10 0.24
CA ILE A 279 -15.13 -27.03 0.12
C ILE A 279 -13.84 -26.28 0.42
N LEU A 280 -13.04 -26.84 1.33
CA LEU A 280 -11.76 -26.25 1.74
C LEU A 280 -10.70 -26.56 0.66
N GLY A 281 -10.25 -25.56 -0.10
CA GLY A 281 -9.18 -25.72 -1.09
C GLY A 281 -8.87 -24.45 -1.88
N SER A 282 -7.58 -24.17 -2.11
CA SER A 282 -7.08 -22.90 -2.68
C SER A 282 -6.27 -23.03 -3.98
N GLY A 283 -6.39 -24.12 -4.75
CA GLY A 283 -5.60 -24.29 -5.99
C GLY A 283 -6.23 -25.18 -7.08
N GLU A 284 -5.68 -25.14 -8.30
CA GLU A 284 -6.16 -25.89 -9.48
C GLU A 284 -6.13 -27.41 -9.28
N MET A 285 -5.14 -27.94 -8.54
CA MET A 285 -5.07 -29.36 -8.16
C MET A 285 -6.23 -29.79 -7.23
N SER A 286 -6.98 -28.82 -6.70
CA SER A 286 -8.21 -29.07 -5.95
C SER A 286 -9.44 -29.26 -6.85
N MET A 287 -9.43 -28.96 -8.15
CA MET A 287 -10.66 -29.04 -8.97
C MET A 287 -11.17 -30.47 -9.14
N ASP A 288 -10.28 -31.41 -9.43
CA ASP A 288 -10.65 -32.84 -9.57
C ASP A 288 -10.94 -33.48 -8.22
N MET A 289 -10.15 -33.16 -7.18
CA MET A 289 -10.42 -33.60 -5.81
C MET A 289 -11.77 -33.07 -5.31
N ARG A 290 -12.11 -31.81 -5.65
CA ARG A 290 -13.38 -31.18 -5.33
C ARG A 290 -14.55 -31.81 -6.09
N ARG A 291 -14.38 -32.12 -7.38
CA ARG A 291 -15.36 -32.92 -8.13
C ARG A 291 -15.59 -34.27 -7.45
N GLN A 292 -14.52 -34.95 -7.02
CA GLN A 292 -14.66 -36.21 -6.28
C GLN A 292 -15.39 -36.04 -4.95
N LEU A 293 -15.10 -34.98 -4.18
CA LEU A 293 -15.81 -34.69 -2.92
C LEU A 293 -17.30 -34.39 -3.14
N VAL A 294 -17.65 -33.60 -4.16
CA VAL A 294 -19.05 -33.34 -4.52
C VAL A 294 -19.74 -34.61 -5.00
N LEU A 295 -19.05 -35.46 -5.79
CA LEU A 295 -19.58 -36.74 -6.22
C LEU A 295 -19.84 -37.69 -5.04
N MET A 296 -18.89 -37.79 -4.10
CA MET A 296 -19.06 -38.56 -2.87
C MET A 296 -20.23 -38.02 -2.04
N ALA A 297 -20.36 -36.70 -1.91
CA ALA A 297 -21.49 -36.09 -1.21
C ALA A 297 -22.82 -36.40 -1.88
N LYS A 298 -22.90 -36.29 -3.22
CA LYS A 298 -24.09 -36.66 -4.00
C LYS A 298 -24.45 -38.13 -3.80
N GLU A 299 -23.48 -39.03 -3.85
CA GLU A 299 -23.70 -40.47 -3.66
C GLU A 299 -24.20 -40.77 -2.24
N ASN A 300 -23.59 -40.19 -1.21
CA ASN A 300 -23.98 -40.42 0.18
C ASN A 300 -25.38 -39.87 0.48
N ILE A 301 -25.69 -38.65 0.00
CA ILE A 301 -27.04 -38.07 0.08
C ILE A 301 -28.04 -38.96 -0.65
N THR A 302 -27.66 -39.51 -1.81
CA THR A 302 -28.54 -40.37 -2.60
C THR A 302 -28.89 -41.65 -1.87
N LEU A 303 -27.90 -42.30 -1.25
CA LEU A 303 -28.10 -43.51 -0.46
C LEU A 303 -29.01 -43.25 0.72
N ARG A 304 -28.71 -42.20 1.51
CA ARG A 304 -29.48 -41.85 2.72
C ARG A 304 -30.92 -41.46 2.38
N LEU A 305 -31.16 -40.59 1.41
CA LEU A 305 -32.53 -40.20 1.04
C LEU A 305 -33.37 -41.37 0.50
N LYS A 306 -32.73 -42.35 -0.17
CA LYS A 306 -33.41 -43.59 -0.59
C LYS A 306 -33.77 -44.50 0.59
N GLU A 307 -32.95 -44.57 1.65
CA GLU A 307 -33.30 -45.29 2.88
C GLU A 307 -34.59 -44.73 3.52
N TYR A 308 -34.81 -43.42 3.40
CA TYR A 308 -36.03 -42.75 3.84
C TYR A 308 -37.19 -42.79 2.82
N GLY A 309 -37.01 -43.46 1.67
CA GLY A 309 -38.06 -43.62 0.65
C GLY A 309 -38.41 -42.34 -0.13
N ILE A 310 -37.52 -41.35 -0.16
CA ILE A 310 -37.76 -40.06 -0.81
C ILE A 310 -37.36 -40.17 -2.29
N ALA A 311 -38.27 -39.83 -3.21
CA ALA A 311 -38.00 -39.75 -4.64
C ALA A 311 -37.49 -38.35 -5.02
N PHE A 312 -36.31 -38.27 -5.61
CA PHE A 312 -35.65 -37.02 -6.00
C PHE A 312 -34.80 -37.21 -7.26
N ASP A 313 -34.44 -36.10 -7.88
CA ASP A 313 -33.44 -36.02 -8.94
C ASP A 313 -32.36 -34.99 -8.59
N LEU A 314 -31.10 -35.30 -8.91
CA LEU A 314 -29.93 -34.47 -8.60
C LEU A 314 -29.29 -34.01 -9.91
N GLU A 315 -29.12 -32.70 -10.09
CA GLU A 315 -28.51 -32.15 -11.30
C GLU A 315 -27.09 -32.71 -11.54
N GLU A 316 -26.78 -33.05 -12.79
CA GLU A 316 -25.57 -33.78 -13.18
C GLU A 316 -24.28 -32.98 -12.95
N ARG A 317 -24.30 -31.65 -13.11
CA ARG A 317 -23.11 -30.81 -12.99
C ARG A 317 -23.28 -29.77 -11.87
N PRO A 318 -22.41 -29.77 -10.86
CA PRO A 318 -22.43 -28.70 -9.87
C PRO A 318 -22.04 -27.38 -10.55
N VAL A 319 -22.73 -26.31 -10.18
CA VAL A 319 -22.35 -24.96 -10.61
C VAL A 319 -21.35 -24.44 -9.59
N ASP A 320 -20.14 -24.20 -10.05
CA ASP A 320 -19.09 -23.60 -9.24
C ASP A 320 -19.26 -22.10 -9.25
N VAL A 321 -19.52 -21.53 -8.08
CA VAL A 321 -19.61 -20.08 -7.92
C VAL A 321 -18.53 -19.67 -6.95
N ASP A 322 -17.72 -18.68 -7.37
CA ASP A 322 -16.82 -17.98 -6.46
C ASP A 322 -17.70 -17.23 -5.45
N ALA A 323 -17.77 -17.74 -4.22
CA ALA A 323 -18.47 -17.07 -3.15
C ALA A 323 -17.44 -16.35 -2.26
N PRO A 324 -17.56 -15.03 -2.07
CA PRO A 324 -16.85 -14.41 -0.96
C PRO A 324 -17.28 -15.10 0.34
N ILE A 325 -16.35 -15.27 1.29
CA ILE A 325 -16.69 -15.82 2.60
C ILE A 325 -17.84 -14.97 3.17
N THR A 326 -18.98 -15.59 3.46
CA THR A 326 -20.05 -14.95 4.24
C THR A 326 -19.49 -14.76 5.65
N ILE A 327 -19.23 -13.50 6.01
CA ILE A 327 -18.67 -13.07 7.31
C ILE A 327 -19.80 -12.98 8.33
#